data_AF-A0A377AW53-F1
#
_entry.id   AF-A0A377AW53-F1
#
_cell.length_a   1.000
_cell.length_b   1.000
_cell.length_c   1.000
_cell.angle_alpha   90.00
_cell.angle_beta   90.00
_cell.angle_gamma   90.00
#
_symmetry.space_group_name_H-M   'P 1'
#
loop_
_entity.id
_entity.type
_entity.pdbx_description
1 polymer ?
#
loop_
_entity_poly.entity_id
_entity_poly.type
_entity_poly.pdbx_seq_one_letter_code
_entity_poly.pdbx_strand_id
1 'polypeptide(L)'
;MRGDCAVFYTITCPSRFHSTLNNGRPNPTWTNATVDKAVIIWSVCLLHFVRRCTKPDYAGMACGWLSRIMTVQFTGTCCVLCAKKIAAPLLLCCVSLPFVKTARSWVITRKPRFKSELINPRKGTPTSYIAKYISKNIDGRGLAGEISKETGKSLRDNAEYVNAWASLHRVQQFRFFGIPGRQAYRELRLLAGQAARQQGDKKAGAPVLDNPRLDAILAAADAGCFATYIMKQGGVLVPRKYHLIRTAYEINEEPTAYGDHGIRIYGIWSPIAEGKICTHAVKWKMVRKAVDIQEAAADQGACAPWTRGNNCPLAENFEPTRERQIS
;
A
#
# COMPACT_ATOMS: atom_id res chain seq x y z
N MET A 1 -19.92 -15.95 -2.84
CA MET A 1 -18.96 -15.91 -1.71
C MET A 1 -19.01 -17.24 -0.98
N ARG A 2 -17.88 -17.72 -0.44
CA ARG A 2 -17.73 -19.04 0.23
C ARG A 2 -18.45 -19.16 1.59
N GLY A 3 -19.57 -18.43 1.80
CA GLY A 3 -20.25 -18.32 3.09
C GLY A 3 -19.55 -17.39 4.11
N ASP A 4 -18.44 -16.77 3.73
CA ASP A 4 -17.70 -15.83 4.57
C ASP A 4 -18.51 -14.54 4.83
N CYS A 5 -18.31 -13.95 6.01
CA CYS A 5 -18.82 -12.63 6.35
C CYS A 5 -17.67 -11.63 6.41
N ALA A 6 -17.95 -10.35 6.18
CA ALA A 6 -16.96 -9.32 6.38
C ALA A 6 -17.43 -8.35 7.45
N VAL A 7 -16.53 -7.98 8.33
CA VAL A 7 -16.74 -7.00 9.38
C VAL A 7 -15.80 -5.83 9.12
N PHE A 8 -16.39 -4.65 9.12
CA PHE A 8 -15.69 -3.40 9.09
C PHE A 8 -15.39 -2.95 10.51
N TYR A 9 -14.16 -2.58 10.79
CA TYR A 9 -13.72 -2.03 12.05
C TYR A 9 -13.23 -0.60 11.86
N THR A 10 -13.81 0.36 12.57
CA THR A 10 -13.26 1.71 12.72
C THR A 10 -12.54 1.78 14.05
N ILE A 11 -11.25 2.05 14.01
CA ILE A 11 -10.40 2.22 15.20
C ILE A 11 -9.92 3.65 15.24
N THR A 12 -10.28 4.38 16.31
CA THR A 12 -9.84 5.76 16.53
C THR A 12 -8.57 5.77 17.38
N CYS A 13 -7.58 6.56 16.98
CA CYS A 13 -6.33 6.71 17.72
C CYS A 13 -6.60 7.33 19.12
N PRO A 14 -6.00 6.80 20.21
CA PRO A 14 -6.23 7.32 21.57
C PRO A 14 -5.92 8.82 21.72
N SER A 15 -6.61 9.50 22.64
CA SER A 15 -6.47 10.96 22.85
C SER A 15 -5.03 11.37 23.11
N ARG A 16 -4.24 10.56 23.83
CA ARG A 16 -2.83 10.85 24.16
C ARG A 16 -1.89 11.06 22.97
N PHE A 17 -2.32 10.71 21.75
CA PHE A 17 -1.56 10.90 20.52
C PHE A 17 -1.98 12.15 19.73
N HIS A 18 -3.03 12.85 20.14
CA HIS A 18 -3.49 14.08 19.50
C HIS A 18 -2.96 15.27 20.27
N SER A 19 -2.21 16.16 19.61
CA SER A 19 -1.68 17.39 20.22
C SER A 19 -2.78 18.44 20.47
N THR A 20 -3.86 18.39 19.70
CA THR A 20 -4.98 19.35 19.78
C THR A 20 -6.32 18.64 19.94
N LEU A 21 -7.25 19.33 20.61
CA LEU A 21 -8.65 18.95 20.71
C LEU A 21 -9.42 19.42 19.47
N ASN A 22 -10.66 18.95 19.31
CA ASN A 22 -11.54 19.34 18.20
C ASN A 22 -11.85 20.85 18.13
N ASN A 23 -11.70 21.56 19.24
CA ASN A 23 -11.87 23.01 19.35
C ASN A 23 -10.57 23.80 19.15
N GLY A 24 -9.49 23.13 18.72
CA GLY A 24 -8.19 23.75 18.45
C GLY A 24 -7.32 23.99 19.69
N ARG A 25 -7.82 23.74 20.90
CA ARG A 25 -7.03 23.91 22.13
C ARG A 25 -5.98 22.80 22.28
N PRO A 26 -4.85 23.06 22.96
CA PRO A 26 -3.89 22.02 23.32
C PRO A 26 -4.56 20.91 24.12
N ASN A 27 -4.21 19.66 23.81
CA ASN A 27 -4.73 18.50 24.53
C ASN A 27 -3.87 18.19 25.77
N PRO A 28 -4.42 18.27 27.00
CA PRO A 28 -3.66 18.03 28.23
C PRO A 28 -3.21 16.57 28.40
N THR A 29 -3.82 15.63 27.67
CA THR A 29 -3.47 14.21 27.73
C THR A 29 -2.38 13.82 26.72
N TRP A 30 -1.91 14.76 25.90
CA TRP A 30 -0.93 14.48 24.86
C TRP A 30 0.43 14.14 25.46
N THR A 31 0.99 12.99 25.06
CA THR A 31 2.27 12.49 25.61
C THR A 31 3.47 12.85 24.73
N ASN A 32 3.41 13.95 23.98
CA ASN A 32 4.44 14.35 23.00
C ASN A 32 4.78 13.25 21.98
N ALA A 33 3.83 12.35 21.71
CA ALA A 33 4.04 11.25 20.79
C ALA A 33 3.87 11.73 19.34
N THR A 34 4.78 11.29 18.47
CA THR A 34 4.71 11.58 17.04
C THR A 34 3.65 10.71 16.35
N VAL A 35 3.20 11.16 15.18
CA VAL A 35 2.29 10.40 14.31
C VAL A 35 2.84 9.01 14.01
N ASP A 36 4.16 8.89 13.78
CA ASP A 36 4.81 7.59 13.55
C ASP A 36 4.62 6.63 14.71
N LYS A 37 4.79 7.10 15.96
CA LYS A 37 4.54 6.27 17.16
C LYS A 37 3.08 5.84 17.25
N ALA A 38 2.14 6.72 16.90
CA ALA A 38 0.72 6.39 16.87
C ALA A 38 0.39 5.31 15.80
N VAL A 39 0.99 5.42 14.62
CA VAL A 39 0.86 4.46 13.51
C VAL A 39 1.52 3.11 13.85
N ILE A 40 2.64 3.12 14.59
CA ILE A 40 3.31 1.91 15.08
C ILE A 40 2.41 1.16 16.06
N ILE A 41 1.80 1.83 17.03
CA ILE A 41 0.89 1.18 17.99
C ILE A 41 -0.27 0.50 17.29
N TRP A 42 -0.84 1.14 16.26
CA TRP A 42 -1.85 0.51 15.41
C TRP A 42 -1.31 -0.75 14.71
N SER A 43 -0.08 -0.68 14.17
CA SER A 43 0.59 -1.82 13.55
C SER A 43 0.85 -2.96 14.56
N VAL A 44 1.16 -2.63 15.81
CA VAL A 44 1.35 -3.59 16.91
C VAL A 44 0.03 -4.25 17.32
N CYS A 45 -1.08 -3.50 17.41
CA CYS A 45 -2.42 -4.06 17.63
C CYS A 45 -2.77 -5.05 16.50
N LEU A 46 -2.42 -4.70 15.27
CA LEU A 46 -2.59 -5.56 14.11
C LEU A 46 -1.73 -6.82 14.16
N LEU A 47 -0.48 -6.69 14.57
CA LEU A 47 0.43 -7.82 14.70
C LEU A 47 -0.02 -8.77 15.81
N HIS A 48 -0.55 -8.24 16.92
CA HIS A 48 -1.19 -9.04 17.96
C HIS A 48 -2.38 -9.82 17.42
N PHE A 49 -3.22 -9.16 16.63
CA PHE A 49 -4.35 -9.78 15.95
C PHE A 49 -3.90 -10.91 15.01
N VAL A 50 -2.96 -10.63 14.09
CA VAL A 50 -2.39 -11.61 13.15
C VAL A 50 -1.83 -12.79 13.92
N ARG A 51 -1.02 -12.56 14.96
CA ARG A 51 -0.44 -13.62 15.81
C ARG A 51 -1.48 -14.50 16.47
N ARG A 52 -2.62 -13.95 16.89
CA ARG A 52 -3.70 -14.72 17.53
C ARG A 52 -4.45 -15.56 16.51
N CYS A 53 -4.67 -15.03 15.31
CA CYS A 53 -5.33 -15.73 14.20
C CYS A 53 -4.45 -16.83 13.59
N THR A 54 -3.12 -16.72 13.68
CA THR A 54 -2.19 -17.76 13.21
C THR A 54 -1.95 -18.90 14.21
N LYS A 55 -2.63 -18.92 15.36
CA LYS A 55 -2.50 -20.03 16.32
C LYS A 55 -3.22 -21.28 15.79
N PRO A 56 -2.66 -22.48 15.99
CA PRO A 56 -3.20 -23.74 15.46
C PRO A 56 -4.67 -23.97 15.84
N ASP A 57 -5.06 -23.66 17.08
CA ASP A 57 -6.44 -23.80 17.57
C ASP A 57 -7.46 -22.90 16.83
N TYR A 58 -6.98 -21.85 16.16
CA TYR A 58 -7.78 -20.87 15.41
C TYR A 58 -7.50 -20.91 13.90
N ALA A 59 -6.65 -21.83 13.43
CA ALA A 59 -6.24 -21.95 12.03
C ALA A 59 -7.39 -22.28 11.05
N GLY A 60 -8.54 -22.73 11.58
CA GLY A 60 -9.78 -22.95 10.82
C GLY A 60 -10.62 -21.68 10.60
N MET A 61 -10.33 -20.59 11.31
CA MET A 61 -10.87 -19.26 11.02
C MET A 61 -10.17 -18.75 9.77
N ALA A 62 -10.74 -18.99 8.59
CA ALA A 62 -10.26 -18.36 7.36
C ALA A 62 -10.50 -16.85 7.47
N CYS A 63 -9.58 -16.15 8.11
CA CYS A 63 -9.54 -14.72 8.18
C CYS A 63 -8.97 -14.27 6.83
N GLY A 64 -9.87 -13.83 5.97
CA GLY A 64 -9.52 -13.06 4.79
C GLY A 64 -8.68 -11.85 5.21
N TRP A 65 -7.79 -11.49 4.30
CA TRP A 65 -6.86 -10.38 4.38
C TRP A 65 -7.38 -9.16 5.13
N LEU A 66 -6.47 -8.49 5.82
CA LEU A 66 -6.77 -7.26 6.52
C LEU A 66 -6.23 -6.08 5.72
N SER A 67 -7.10 -5.13 5.36
CA SER A 67 -6.69 -3.90 4.71
C SER A 67 -6.79 -2.72 5.66
N ARG A 68 -5.70 -1.97 5.83
CA ARG A 68 -5.76 -0.58 6.29
C ARG A 68 -6.25 0.28 5.15
N ILE A 69 -7.32 1.00 5.43
CA ILE A 69 -7.76 2.13 4.64
C ILE A 69 -7.82 3.33 5.59
N MET A 70 -6.97 4.32 5.34
CA MET A 70 -7.08 5.57 6.07
C MET A 70 -8.36 6.29 5.62
N THR A 71 -9.18 6.68 6.59
CA THR A 71 -10.33 7.54 6.33
C THR A 71 -9.94 8.99 6.41
N VAL A 72 -10.74 9.81 5.73
CA VAL A 72 -10.65 11.25 5.52
C VAL A 72 -10.37 12.07 6.79
N GLN A 73 -10.63 11.51 7.96
CA GLN A 73 -10.34 12.14 9.23
C GLN A 73 -9.07 11.55 9.85
N PHE A 74 -8.10 12.44 10.02
CA PHE A 74 -6.82 12.41 10.75
C PHE A 74 -6.77 11.67 12.10
N THR A 75 -7.85 11.02 12.54
CA THR A 75 -8.00 10.39 13.86
C THR A 75 -8.45 8.92 13.80
N GLY A 76 -8.85 8.40 12.63
CA GLY A 76 -9.42 7.06 12.49
C GLY A 76 -8.78 6.22 11.39
N THR A 77 -8.41 4.98 11.72
CA THR A 77 -8.02 3.98 10.73
C THR A 77 -9.15 2.98 10.55
N CYS A 78 -9.58 2.80 9.31
CA CYS A 78 -10.62 1.84 8.96
C CYS A 78 -9.99 0.54 8.47
N CYS A 79 -10.50 -0.58 8.97
CA CYS A 79 -10.04 -1.92 8.66
C CYS A 79 -11.20 -2.74 8.14
N VAL A 80 -11.02 -3.42 7.01
CA VAL A 80 -11.95 -4.45 6.56
C VAL A 80 -11.32 -5.79 6.88
N LEU A 81 -12.07 -6.63 7.59
CA LEU A 81 -11.71 -8.01 7.85
C LEU A 81 -12.78 -8.92 7.24
N CYS A 82 -12.37 -9.89 6.45
CA CYS A 82 -13.25 -10.98 6.04
C CYS A 82 -12.97 -12.19 6.94
N ALA A 83 -14.00 -12.88 7.43
CA ALA A 83 -13.84 -14.09 8.22
C ALA A 83 -15.05 -15.00 8.05
N LYS A 84 -14.89 -16.30 8.33
CA LYS A 84 -16.05 -17.20 8.47
C LYS A 84 -17.00 -16.66 9.55
N LYS A 85 -18.32 -16.78 9.34
CA LYS A 85 -19.36 -16.29 10.27
C LYS A 85 -19.15 -16.69 11.73
N ILE A 86 -18.68 -17.92 11.95
CA ILE A 86 -18.42 -18.50 13.28
C ILE A 86 -17.28 -17.76 14.02
N ALA A 87 -16.37 -17.13 13.30
CA ALA A 87 -15.19 -16.49 13.86
C ALA A 87 -15.41 -15.03 14.31
N ALA A 88 -16.44 -14.36 13.79
CA ALA A 88 -16.67 -12.93 13.96
C ALA A 88 -16.79 -12.43 15.42
N PRO A 89 -17.42 -13.16 16.37
CA PRO A 89 -17.53 -12.72 17.76
C PRO A 89 -16.19 -12.78 18.50
N LEU A 90 -15.39 -13.83 18.29
CA LEU A 90 -14.09 -13.97 18.92
C LEU A 90 -13.08 -12.94 18.37
N LEU A 91 -13.21 -12.62 17.08
CA LEU A 91 -12.50 -11.53 16.41
C LEU A 91 -12.82 -10.17 17.03
N LEU A 92 -14.09 -9.91 17.36
CA LEU A 92 -14.53 -8.70 18.05
C LEU A 92 -13.82 -8.55 19.41
N CYS A 93 -13.79 -9.62 20.22
CA CYS A 93 -13.08 -9.63 21.50
C CYS A 93 -11.56 -9.43 21.33
N CYS A 94 -10.92 -10.12 20.39
CA CYS A 94 -9.47 -10.03 20.18
C CYS A 94 -9.01 -8.64 19.73
N VAL A 95 -9.79 -7.97 18.87
CA VAL A 95 -9.47 -6.61 18.41
C VAL A 95 -9.82 -5.57 19.48
N SER A 96 -10.92 -5.75 20.23
CA SER A 96 -11.36 -4.75 21.21
C SER A 96 -10.56 -4.74 22.51
N LEU A 97 -10.08 -5.89 23.00
CA LEU A 97 -9.42 -6.01 24.31
C LEU A 97 -8.24 -5.05 24.57
N PRO A 98 -7.30 -4.81 23.63
CA PRO A 98 -6.22 -3.83 23.81
C PRO A 98 -6.75 -2.40 23.93
N PHE A 99 -7.78 -2.05 23.17
CA PHE A 99 -8.36 -0.70 23.16
C PHE A 99 -9.26 -0.46 24.36
N VAL A 100 -10.04 -1.45 24.79
CA VAL A 100 -10.88 -1.37 26.00
C VAL A 100 -10.01 -1.26 27.25
N LYS A 101 -8.90 -2.00 27.33
CA LYS A 101 -7.95 -1.88 28.46
C LYS A 101 -7.23 -0.54 28.49
N THR A 102 -6.91 0.04 27.34
CA THR A 102 -6.27 1.37 27.26
C THR A 102 -7.29 2.52 27.44
N ALA A 103 -8.59 2.25 27.23
CA ALA A 103 -9.69 3.21 27.40
C ALA A 103 -10.24 3.30 28.84
N ARG A 104 -9.78 2.43 29.77
CA ARG A 104 -10.22 2.46 31.18
C ARG A 104 -9.70 3.63 32.00
N SER A 105 -8.93 4.53 31.39
CA SER A 105 -8.50 5.77 32.01
C SER A 105 -8.97 6.91 31.10
N TRP A 106 -9.79 7.82 31.65
CA TRP A 106 -10.28 9.07 31.06
C TRP A 106 -11.55 9.00 30.17
N VAL A 107 -12.69 9.28 30.82
CA VAL A 107 -13.99 9.73 30.25
C VAL A 107 -13.73 11.03 29.47
N ILE A 108 -14.24 11.33 28.27
CA ILE A 108 -15.60 11.75 27.89
C ILE A 108 -15.63 11.73 26.34
N THR A 109 -16.34 10.79 25.74
CA THR A 109 -17.02 10.95 24.43
C THR A 109 -17.84 9.66 24.21
N ARG A 110 -19.16 9.79 24.09
CA ARG A 110 -20.14 8.68 23.97
C ARG A 110 -20.03 7.85 22.67
N LYS A 111 -18.99 8.04 21.85
CA LYS A 111 -18.77 7.23 20.64
C LYS A 111 -17.72 6.16 20.92
N PRO A 112 -18.00 4.87 20.66
CA PRO A 112 -17.04 3.82 20.95
C PRO A 112 -15.80 4.00 20.07
N ARG A 113 -14.61 4.06 20.68
CA ARG A 113 -13.28 4.18 20.02
C ARG A 113 -12.97 3.03 19.06
N PHE A 114 -13.80 2.00 19.13
CA PHE A 114 -13.83 0.83 18.29
C PHE A 114 -15.28 0.62 17.84
N LYS A 115 -15.54 0.75 16.55
CA LYS A 115 -16.86 0.47 15.95
C LYS A 115 -16.72 -0.74 15.03
N SER A 116 -17.57 -1.75 15.21
CA SER A 116 -17.66 -2.89 14.31
C SER A 116 -18.99 -2.88 13.56
N GLU A 117 -18.95 -3.02 12.24
CA GLU A 117 -20.13 -3.14 11.40
C GLU A 117 -20.03 -4.33 10.47
N LEU A 118 -21.05 -5.19 10.45
CA LEU A 118 -21.16 -6.25 9.45
C LEU A 118 -21.43 -5.66 8.07
N ILE A 119 -20.70 -6.13 7.05
CA ILE A 119 -20.99 -5.85 5.64
C ILE A 119 -22.08 -6.82 5.20
N ASN A 120 -23.26 -6.28 4.91
CA ASN A 120 -24.40 -7.01 4.38
C ASN A 120 -24.55 -6.74 2.87
N PRO A 121 -25.25 -7.60 2.11
CA PRO A 121 -25.43 -7.42 0.67
C PRO A 121 -26.02 -6.05 0.27
N ARG A 122 -26.86 -5.45 1.12
CA ARG A 122 -27.42 -4.10 0.91
C ARG A 122 -26.35 -2.99 0.91
N LYS A 123 -25.27 -3.15 1.69
CA LYS A 123 -24.11 -2.23 1.70
C LYS A 123 -23.10 -2.54 0.58
N GLY A 124 -23.34 -3.59 -0.20
CA GLY A 124 -22.46 -4.09 -1.24
C GLY A 124 -21.56 -5.24 -0.78
N THR A 125 -20.54 -5.52 -1.58
CA THR A 125 -19.52 -6.53 -1.26
C THR A 125 -18.38 -5.90 -0.45
N PRO A 126 -17.58 -6.69 0.29
CA PRO A 126 -16.37 -6.19 0.95
C PRO A 126 -15.43 -5.51 -0.05
N THR A 127 -15.33 -6.05 -1.27
CA THR A 127 -14.54 -5.47 -2.36
C THR A 127 -15.06 -4.11 -2.80
N SER A 128 -16.37 -3.98 -3.07
CA SER A 128 -16.96 -2.69 -3.47
C SER A 128 -16.86 -1.66 -2.36
N TYR A 129 -16.92 -2.11 -1.10
CA TYR A 129 -16.71 -1.24 0.06
C TYR A 129 -15.25 -0.78 0.15
N ILE A 130 -14.26 -1.67 0.03
CA ILE A 130 -12.83 -1.28 -0.03
C ILE A 130 -12.59 -0.29 -1.18
N ALA A 131 -13.11 -0.59 -2.38
CA ALA A 131 -12.98 0.27 -3.56
C ALA A 131 -13.54 1.68 -3.29
N LYS A 132 -14.73 1.78 -2.68
CA LYS A 132 -15.34 3.07 -2.30
C LYS A 132 -14.40 3.94 -1.46
N TYR A 133 -13.72 3.38 -0.47
CA TYR A 133 -12.83 4.15 0.39
C TYR A 133 -11.47 4.43 -0.25
N ILE A 134 -11.02 3.58 -1.18
CA ILE A 134 -9.85 3.90 -2.00
C ILE A 134 -10.17 5.10 -2.89
N SER A 135 -11.27 5.05 -3.64
CA SER A 135 -11.69 6.12 -4.55
C SER A 135 -11.87 7.47 -3.84
N LYS A 136 -12.41 7.47 -2.61
CA LYS A 136 -12.58 8.69 -1.80
C LYS A 136 -11.28 9.41 -1.43
N ASN A 137 -10.15 8.71 -1.44
CA ASN A 137 -8.87 9.23 -0.93
C ASN A 137 -7.77 9.31 -2.00
N ILE A 138 -8.03 8.93 -3.26
CA ILE A 138 -7.05 9.08 -4.35
C ILE A 138 -7.06 10.53 -4.87
N ASP A 139 -8.12 10.95 -5.54
CA ASP A 139 -8.19 12.26 -6.20
C ASP A 139 -9.55 12.95 -6.04
N GLY A 140 -10.55 12.28 -5.46
CA GLY A 140 -11.92 12.81 -5.36
C GLY A 140 -12.56 13.08 -6.72
N ARG A 141 -12.01 12.54 -7.82
CA ARG A 141 -12.53 12.76 -9.17
C ARG A 141 -13.93 12.15 -9.28
N GLY A 142 -14.89 12.95 -9.73
CA GLY A 142 -16.32 12.59 -9.74
C GLY A 142 -17.06 12.86 -8.42
N LEU A 143 -16.41 13.44 -7.40
CA LEU A 143 -17.00 13.83 -6.11
C LEU A 143 -16.96 15.34 -5.88
N ALA A 144 -16.75 16.15 -6.93
CA ALA A 144 -16.55 17.60 -6.82
C ALA A 144 -17.76 18.36 -6.22
N GLY A 145 -18.97 17.80 -6.33
CA GLY A 145 -20.18 18.36 -5.70
C GLY A 145 -20.56 17.72 -4.37
N GLU A 146 -19.82 16.70 -3.89
CA GLU A 146 -20.12 16.05 -2.63
C GLU A 146 -19.41 16.73 -1.45
N ILE A 147 -20.18 17.03 -0.41
CA ILE A 147 -19.68 17.60 0.84
C ILE A 147 -19.58 16.49 1.89
N SER A 148 -18.46 16.46 2.61
CA SER A 148 -18.30 15.59 3.76
C SER A 148 -19.28 15.98 4.86
N LYS A 149 -20.17 15.06 5.23
CA LYS A 149 -21.07 15.22 6.40
C LYS A 149 -20.32 15.44 7.72
N GLU A 150 -19.05 15.05 7.77
CA GLU A 150 -18.25 15.09 9.00
C GLU A 150 -17.37 16.34 9.11
N THR A 151 -16.92 16.92 8.00
CA THR A 151 -16.04 18.11 7.99
C THR A 151 -16.70 19.35 7.41
N GLY A 152 -17.84 19.21 6.72
CA GLY A 152 -18.48 20.29 5.97
C GLY A 152 -17.67 20.76 4.75
N LYS A 153 -16.52 20.15 4.47
CA LYS A 153 -15.63 20.47 3.34
C LYS A 153 -15.93 19.60 2.13
N SER A 154 -15.56 20.07 0.95
CA SER A 154 -15.67 19.28 -0.29
C SER A 154 -14.90 17.96 -0.16
N LEU A 155 -15.40 16.87 -0.74
CA LEU A 155 -14.69 15.60 -0.74
C LEU A 155 -13.39 15.64 -1.54
N ARG A 156 -13.27 16.56 -2.50
CA ARG A 156 -12.04 16.81 -3.26
C ARG A 156 -10.91 17.36 -2.37
N ASP A 157 -11.15 18.47 -1.67
CA ASP A 157 -10.13 19.08 -0.80
C ASP A 157 -9.71 18.12 0.31
N ASN A 158 -10.68 17.37 0.82
CA ASN A 158 -10.47 16.31 1.79
C ASN A 158 -9.48 15.23 1.28
N ALA A 159 -9.57 14.79 0.03
CA ALA A 159 -8.62 13.83 -0.54
C ALA A 159 -7.20 14.41 -0.62
N GLU A 160 -7.07 15.68 -1.02
CA GLU A 160 -5.78 16.39 -1.07
C GLU A 160 -5.15 16.51 0.32
N TYR A 161 -5.94 16.88 1.35
CA TYR A 161 -5.46 16.96 2.73
C TYR A 161 -4.97 15.62 3.28
N VAL A 162 -5.69 14.53 2.97
CA VAL A 162 -5.28 13.17 3.37
C VAL A 162 -3.96 12.78 2.69
N ASN A 163 -3.81 13.09 1.40
CA ASN A 163 -2.59 12.82 0.64
C ASN A 163 -1.39 13.61 1.18
N ALA A 164 -1.58 14.90 1.45
CA ALA A 164 -0.53 15.76 2.02
C ALA A 164 -0.07 15.26 3.39
N TRP A 165 -1.02 14.92 4.28
CA TRP A 165 -0.71 14.40 5.61
C TRP A 165 -0.01 13.05 5.59
N ALA A 166 -0.50 12.13 4.76
CA ALA A 166 0.11 10.82 4.60
C ALA A 166 1.55 10.94 4.09
N SER A 167 1.81 11.89 3.19
CA SER A 167 3.15 12.16 2.67
C SER A 167 4.06 12.79 3.72
N LEU A 168 3.56 13.80 4.45
CA LEU A 168 4.29 14.48 5.53
C LEU A 168 4.78 13.48 6.60
N HIS A 169 3.94 12.52 6.96
CA HIS A 169 4.25 11.50 7.98
C HIS A 169 4.74 10.17 7.38
N ARG A 170 5.00 10.10 6.07
CA ARG A 170 5.48 8.89 5.38
C ARG A 170 4.60 7.65 5.63
N VAL A 171 3.29 7.84 5.74
CA VAL A 171 2.30 6.80 6.02
C VAL A 171 1.69 6.26 4.73
N GLN A 172 1.83 4.96 4.48
CA GLN A 172 1.14 4.30 3.36
C GLN A 172 -0.38 4.19 3.63
N GLN A 173 -1.19 5.00 2.95
CA GLN A 173 -2.65 5.03 3.17
C GLN A 173 -3.33 3.67 2.97
N PHE A 174 -3.02 2.99 1.86
CA PHE A 174 -3.58 1.68 1.51
C PHE A 174 -2.57 0.57 1.75
N ARG A 175 -2.64 -0.04 2.93
CA ARG A 175 -1.74 -1.13 3.30
C ARG A 175 -2.50 -2.39 3.64
N PHE A 176 -2.21 -3.45 2.90
CA PHE A 176 -2.76 -4.78 3.17
C PHE A 176 -1.77 -5.55 4.04
N PHE A 177 -2.30 -6.35 4.95
CA PHE A 177 -1.57 -7.14 5.92
C PHE A 177 -1.93 -8.61 5.78
N GLY A 178 -0.97 -9.47 6.11
CA GLY A 178 -1.15 -10.91 5.97
C GLY A 178 -1.13 -11.41 4.52
N ILE A 179 -0.68 -10.61 3.56
CA ILE A 179 -0.47 -11.06 2.19
C ILE A 179 1.03 -11.06 1.85
N PRO A 180 1.47 -11.93 0.92
CA PRO A 180 2.81 -11.83 0.33
C PRO A 180 3.08 -10.46 -0.30
N GLY A 181 4.35 -10.13 -0.42
CA GLY A 181 4.79 -8.79 -0.81
C GLY A 181 4.39 -8.44 -2.24
N ARG A 182 3.69 -7.32 -2.42
CA ARG A 182 3.39 -6.77 -3.75
C ARG A 182 4.63 -6.46 -4.58
N GLN A 183 5.74 -6.14 -3.93
CA GLN A 183 7.00 -5.91 -4.65
C GLN A 183 7.50 -7.21 -5.29
N ALA A 184 7.57 -8.32 -4.54
CA ALA A 184 7.95 -9.62 -5.09
C ALA A 184 7.03 -10.05 -6.25
N TYR A 185 5.72 -9.78 -6.14
CA TYR A 185 4.78 -10.00 -7.24
C TYR A 185 5.12 -9.20 -8.51
N ARG A 186 5.49 -7.92 -8.37
CA ARG A 186 5.92 -7.08 -9.49
C ARG A 186 7.22 -7.56 -10.12
N GLU A 187 8.19 -7.96 -9.29
CA GLU A 187 9.46 -8.51 -9.77
C GLU A 187 9.26 -9.82 -10.54
N LEU A 188 8.36 -10.70 -10.09
CA LEU A 188 8.02 -11.92 -10.82
C LEU A 188 7.40 -11.64 -12.20
N ARG A 189 6.53 -10.64 -12.30
CA ARG A 189 5.96 -10.21 -13.59
C ARG A 189 7.03 -9.61 -14.52
N LEU A 190 7.96 -8.86 -13.95
CA LEU A 190 9.09 -8.33 -14.71
C LEU A 190 9.98 -9.45 -15.25
N LEU A 191 10.29 -10.43 -14.39
CA LEU A 191 11.05 -11.62 -14.76
C LEU A 191 10.34 -12.45 -15.83
N ALA A 192 9.04 -12.70 -15.68
CA ALA A 192 8.26 -13.42 -16.69
C ALA A 192 8.28 -12.70 -18.05
N GLY A 193 8.11 -11.37 -18.05
CA GLY A 193 8.21 -10.58 -19.28
C GLY A 193 9.61 -10.57 -19.89
N GLN A 194 10.67 -10.64 -19.08
CA GLN A 194 12.06 -10.78 -19.56
C GLN A 194 12.30 -12.16 -20.16
N ALA A 195 11.86 -13.22 -19.48
CA ALA A 195 11.95 -14.59 -19.95
C ALA A 195 11.21 -14.78 -21.27
N ALA A 196 10.00 -14.24 -21.42
CA ALA A 196 9.23 -14.29 -22.65
C ALA A 196 9.96 -13.65 -23.84
N ARG A 197 10.70 -12.55 -23.62
CA ARG A 197 11.52 -11.91 -24.67
C ARG A 197 12.76 -12.73 -25.06
N GLN A 198 13.34 -13.45 -24.10
CA GLN A 198 14.52 -14.29 -24.32
C GLN A 198 14.18 -15.68 -24.86
N GLN A 199 12.94 -16.13 -24.70
CA GLN A 199 12.52 -17.50 -25.01
C GLN A 199 12.48 -17.84 -26.51
N GLY A 200 12.52 -16.86 -27.43
CA GLY A 200 12.54 -17.13 -28.88
C GLY A 200 11.45 -18.11 -29.31
N ASP A 201 11.80 -19.15 -30.06
CA ASP A 201 10.89 -20.21 -30.55
C ASP A 201 10.51 -21.29 -29.51
N LYS A 202 10.88 -21.11 -28.22
CA LYS A 202 10.50 -22.10 -27.19
C LYS A 202 8.98 -22.14 -27.02
N LYS A 203 8.45 -23.35 -26.78
CA LYS A 203 7.01 -23.57 -26.57
C LYS A 203 6.46 -22.68 -25.45
N ALA A 204 5.32 -22.06 -25.71
CA ALA A 204 4.58 -21.29 -24.71
C ALA A 204 4.30 -22.15 -23.47
N GLY A 205 4.59 -21.62 -22.28
CA GLY A 205 4.39 -22.31 -21.01
C GLY A 205 5.56 -23.20 -20.57
N ALA A 206 6.73 -23.12 -21.21
CA ALA A 206 7.94 -23.73 -20.68
C ALA A 206 8.29 -23.14 -19.30
N PRO A 207 8.70 -23.97 -18.32
CA PRO A 207 9.08 -23.49 -17.00
C PRO A 207 10.25 -22.50 -17.11
N VAL A 208 10.12 -21.38 -16.40
CA VAL A 208 11.13 -20.32 -16.34
C VAL A 208 12.10 -20.58 -15.18
N LEU A 209 11.59 -21.17 -14.09
CA LEU A 209 12.38 -21.49 -12.91
C LEU A 209 12.52 -23.01 -12.75
N ASP A 210 13.70 -23.47 -12.33
CA ASP A 210 14.01 -24.90 -12.17
C ASP A 210 13.10 -25.59 -11.16
N ASN A 211 12.75 -24.89 -10.07
CA ASN A 211 11.89 -25.43 -9.03
C ASN A 211 10.40 -25.29 -9.40
N PRO A 212 9.64 -26.39 -9.56
CA PRO A 212 8.23 -26.33 -9.99
C PRO A 212 7.33 -25.52 -9.06
N ARG A 213 7.65 -25.46 -7.75
CA ARG A 213 6.87 -24.66 -6.79
C ARG A 213 7.08 -23.16 -7.02
N LEU A 214 8.30 -22.75 -7.34
CA LEU A 214 8.63 -21.35 -7.63
C LEU A 214 8.08 -20.95 -9.00
N ASP A 215 8.20 -21.83 -9.98
CA ASP A 215 7.65 -21.63 -11.31
C ASP A 215 6.13 -21.46 -11.29
N ALA A 216 5.41 -22.27 -10.52
CA ALA A 216 3.97 -22.10 -10.31
C ALA A 216 3.59 -20.74 -9.69
N ILE A 217 4.45 -20.14 -8.88
CA ILE A 217 4.24 -18.80 -8.33
C ILE A 217 4.49 -17.74 -9.41
N LEU A 218 5.53 -17.92 -10.23
CA LEU A 218 5.83 -17.04 -11.38
C LEU A 218 4.69 -17.06 -12.40
N ALA A 219 4.22 -18.24 -12.80
CA ALA A 219 3.10 -18.41 -13.71
C ALA A 219 1.81 -17.74 -13.19
N ALA A 220 1.53 -17.87 -11.89
CA ALA A 220 0.39 -17.19 -11.28
C ALA A 220 0.54 -15.65 -11.31
N ALA A 221 1.77 -15.15 -11.16
CA ALA A 221 2.05 -13.72 -11.23
C ALA A 221 1.94 -13.19 -12.66
N ASP A 222 2.49 -13.91 -13.63
CA ASP A 222 2.44 -13.59 -15.06
C ASP A 222 1.00 -13.48 -15.56
N ALA A 223 0.17 -14.49 -15.26
CA ALA A 223 -1.26 -14.52 -15.55
C ALA A 223 -2.09 -13.41 -14.87
N GLY A 224 -1.49 -12.57 -14.02
CA GLY A 224 -2.20 -11.50 -13.33
C GLY A 224 -3.07 -11.98 -12.16
N CYS A 225 -3.02 -13.27 -11.81
CA CYS A 225 -3.89 -13.85 -10.81
C CYS A 225 -3.30 -13.71 -9.40
N PHE A 226 -3.48 -12.54 -8.79
CA PHE A 226 -2.96 -12.24 -7.45
C PHE A 226 -3.49 -13.20 -6.38
N ALA A 227 -4.72 -13.70 -6.51
CA ALA A 227 -5.29 -14.70 -5.60
C ALA A 227 -4.50 -16.02 -5.64
N THR A 228 -4.24 -16.56 -6.83
CA THR A 228 -3.44 -17.78 -6.99
C THR A 228 -2.01 -17.57 -6.52
N TYR A 229 -1.42 -16.40 -6.80
CA TYR A 229 -0.10 -16.03 -6.26
C TYR A 229 -0.05 -16.10 -4.72
N ILE A 230 -1.06 -15.56 -4.03
CA ILE A 230 -1.16 -15.66 -2.56
C ILE A 230 -1.23 -17.12 -2.11
N MET A 231 -2.09 -17.92 -2.74
CA MET A 231 -2.26 -19.33 -2.37
C MET A 231 -0.99 -20.14 -2.59
N LYS A 232 -0.27 -19.93 -3.70
CA LYS A 232 0.99 -20.62 -4.02
C LYS A 232 2.15 -20.18 -3.11
N GLN A 233 2.09 -18.97 -2.54
CA GLN A 233 3.00 -18.51 -1.49
C GLN A 233 2.71 -19.07 -0.09
N GLY A 234 1.69 -19.93 0.05
CA GLY A 234 1.27 -20.55 1.31
C GLY A 234 -0.06 -20.03 1.86
N GLY A 235 -0.66 -19.00 1.24
CA GLY A 235 -1.94 -18.44 1.65
C GLY A 235 -1.85 -17.10 2.39
N VAL A 236 -2.97 -16.69 2.97
CA VAL A 236 -3.08 -15.48 3.80
C VAL A 236 -2.59 -15.74 5.22
N LEU A 237 -2.06 -14.70 5.85
CA LEU A 237 -1.55 -14.64 7.22
C LEU A 237 -0.34 -15.55 7.50
N VAL A 238 0.29 -16.08 6.46
CA VAL A 238 1.55 -16.81 6.57
C VAL A 238 2.66 -15.88 7.07
N PRO A 239 3.42 -16.26 8.11
CA PRO A 239 4.58 -15.49 8.54
C PRO A 239 5.58 -15.34 7.40
N ARG A 240 6.15 -14.13 7.24
CA ARG A 240 7.07 -13.80 6.13
C ARG A 240 8.24 -14.78 5.99
N LYS A 241 8.71 -15.37 7.10
CA LYS A 241 9.79 -16.37 7.11
C LYS A 241 9.46 -17.68 6.38
N TYR A 242 8.18 -17.93 6.08
CA TYR A 242 7.72 -19.09 5.32
C TYR A 242 7.30 -18.77 3.88
N HIS A 243 7.36 -17.51 3.46
CA HIS A 243 7.15 -17.18 2.05
C HIS A 243 8.27 -17.78 1.20
N LEU A 244 7.87 -18.43 0.10
CA LEU A 244 8.74 -19.12 -0.86
C LEU A 244 9.51 -18.15 -1.73
N ILE A 245 8.91 -17.02 -2.14
CA ILE A 245 9.59 -15.98 -2.93
C ILE A 245 9.53 -14.64 -2.19
N ARG A 246 10.65 -13.91 -2.16
CA ARG A 246 10.78 -12.59 -1.54
C ARG A 246 11.51 -11.64 -2.47
N THR A 247 11.33 -10.34 -2.23
CA THR A 247 12.12 -9.31 -2.90
C THR A 247 13.56 -9.40 -2.42
N ALA A 248 14.49 -9.48 -3.36
CA ALA A 248 15.91 -9.37 -3.12
C ALA A 248 16.30 -7.89 -3.14
N TYR A 249 17.00 -7.49 -2.10
CA TYR A 249 17.57 -6.15 -1.97
C TYR A 249 19.10 -6.23 -2.02
N GLU A 250 19.69 -5.13 -2.44
CA GLU A 250 21.13 -4.93 -2.47
C GLU A 250 21.44 -3.47 -2.09
N ILE A 251 22.62 -3.25 -1.52
CA ILE A 251 23.10 -1.91 -1.22
C ILE A 251 23.61 -1.30 -2.53
N ASN A 252 23.30 -0.04 -2.78
CA ASN A 252 23.85 0.69 -3.91
C ASN A 252 25.36 0.82 -3.76
N GLU A 253 26.11 0.40 -4.77
CA GLU A 253 27.56 0.61 -4.85
C GLU A 253 27.89 2.10 -4.87
N GLU A 254 27.12 2.90 -5.61
CA GLU A 254 27.30 4.34 -5.70
C GLU A 254 26.58 5.05 -4.53
N PRO A 255 27.28 5.96 -3.81
CA PRO A 255 26.64 6.76 -2.79
C PRO A 255 25.66 7.75 -3.43
N THR A 256 24.61 8.07 -2.68
CA THR A 256 23.69 9.15 -3.04
C THR A 256 24.40 10.52 -2.94
N ALA A 257 23.74 11.59 -3.40
CA ALA A 257 24.27 12.96 -3.31
C ALA A 257 24.63 13.42 -1.88
N TYR A 258 24.18 12.69 -0.85
CA TYR A 258 24.46 12.95 0.55
C TYR A 258 25.51 11.99 1.17
N GLY A 259 26.16 11.16 0.35
CA GLY A 259 27.17 10.19 0.80
C GLY A 259 26.63 8.83 1.26
N ASP A 260 25.31 8.69 1.41
CA ASP A 260 24.70 7.44 1.89
C ASP A 260 24.51 6.41 0.77
N HIS A 261 24.83 5.15 1.05
CA HIS A 261 24.53 4.02 0.17
C HIS A 261 23.09 3.53 0.37
N GLY A 262 22.18 3.95 -0.52
CA GLY A 262 20.78 3.55 -0.47
C GLY A 262 20.55 2.06 -0.74
N ILE A 263 19.38 1.53 -0.37
CA ILE A 263 18.98 0.15 -0.71
C ILE A 263 18.24 0.16 -2.05
N ARG A 264 18.66 -0.67 -3.01
CA ARG A 264 17.95 -0.94 -4.26
C ARG A 264 17.30 -2.32 -4.28
N ILE A 265 16.31 -2.45 -5.15
CA ILE A 265 15.73 -3.74 -5.48
C ILE A 265 16.65 -4.41 -6.50
N TYR A 266 17.15 -5.59 -6.17
CA TYR A 266 17.94 -6.44 -7.06
C TYR A 266 17.04 -7.34 -7.92
N GLY A 267 16.01 -7.89 -7.29
CA GLY A 267 15.01 -8.72 -7.95
C GLY A 267 14.29 -9.66 -6.99
N ILE A 268 14.39 -10.97 -7.21
CA ILE A 268 13.76 -11.97 -6.35
C ILE A 268 14.80 -12.92 -5.75
N TRP A 269 14.47 -13.47 -4.58
CA TRP A 269 15.21 -14.60 -4.02
C TRP A 269 14.23 -15.56 -3.35
N SER A 270 14.66 -16.80 -3.22
CA SER A 270 13.90 -17.85 -2.55
C SER A 270 14.72 -18.46 -1.42
N PRO A 271 14.14 -18.78 -0.25
CA PRO A 271 14.83 -19.54 0.78
C PRO A 271 15.10 -21.01 0.42
N ILE A 272 14.43 -21.54 -0.61
CA ILE A 272 14.53 -22.95 -1.02
C ILE A 272 15.35 -23.15 -2.31
N ALA A 273 15.82 -22.07 -2.93
CA ALA A 273 16.71 -22.10 -4.08
C ALA A 273 17.92 -21.23 -3.76
N GLU A 274 19.09 -21.65 -4.22
CA GLU A 274 20.33 -20.89 -3.96
C GLU A 274 20.39 -19.62 -4.82
N GLY A 275 20.92 -18.55 -4.22
CA GLY A 275 21.17 -17.30 -4.91
C GLY A 275 19.99 -16.32 -5.00
N LYS A 276 20.23 -15.22 -5.71
CA LYS A 276 19.26 -14.17 -6.03
C LYS A 276 19.14 -14.10 -7.54
N ILE A 277 17.93 -13.86 -8.05
CA ILE A 277 17.69 -13.65 -9.48
C ILE A 277 17.58 -12.14 -9.71
N CYS A 278 18.48 -11.61 -10.54
CA CYS A 278 18.49 -10.21 -10.94
C CYS A 278 17.35 -9.95 -11.93
N THR A 279 16.49 -8.97 -11.62
CA THR A 279 15.45 -8.48 -12.55
C THR A 279 15.76 -7.06 -13.04
N HIS A 280 16.71 -6.36 -12.40
CA HIS A 280 17.12 -4.99 -12.73
C HIS A 280 18.59 -4.95 -13.19
N ALA A 281 18.89 -5.59 -14.32
CA ALA A 281 20.23 -5.59 -14.88
C ALA A 281 20.66 -4.23 -15.47
N VAL A 282 19.70 -3.40 -15.89
CA VAL A 282 19.97 -2.10 -16.54
C VAL A 282 20.11 -1.00 -15.49
N LYS A 283 21.29 -0.37 -15.42
CA LYS A 283 21.51 0.85 -14.65
C LYS A 283 21.16 2.07 -15.51
N TRP A 284 20.20 2.88 -15.06
CA TRP A 284 19.86 4.14 -15.70
C TRP A 284 20.64 5.29 -15.06
N LYS A 285 21.39 6.05 -15.87
CA LYS A 285 22.04 7.29 -15.45
C LYS A 285 21.20 8.47 -15.93
N MET A 286 20.82 9.37 -15.02
CA MET A 286 20.25 10.65 -15.44
C MET A 286 21.35 11.45 -16.13
N VAL A 287 21.18 11.67 -17.43
CA VAL A 287 22.03 12.55 -18.23
C VAL A 287 21.19 13.77 -18.57
N ARG A 288 21.78 14.97 -18.53
CA ARG A 288 21.12 16.15 -19.10
C ARG A 288 20.82 15.82 -20.56
N LYS A 289 19.57 16.05 -21.00
CA LYS A 289 19.24 15.92 -22.41
C LYS A 289 20.21 16.81 -23.18
N ALA A 290 21.03 16.25 -24.06
CA ALA A 290 21.87 17.03 -24.94
C ALA A 290 20.91 17.87 -25.78
N VAL A 291 20.96 19.17 -25.57
CA VAL A 291 20.20 20.12 -26.35
C VAL A 291 21.16 20.56 -27.44
N ASP A 292 21.02 20.03 -28.66
CA ASP A 292 21.64 20.62 -29.86
C ASP A 292 20.91 21.92 -30.19
N ILE A 293 20.98 22.89 -29.28
CA ILE A 293 20.53 24.26 -29.51
C ILE A 293 21.78 25.10 -29.29
N GLN A 294 22.23 25.77 -30.36
CA GLN A 294 23.12 26.92 -30.25
C GLN A 294 22.59 27.80 -29.12
N GLU A 295 23.39 28.01 -28.07
CA GLU A 295 22.98 28.79 -26.89
C GLU A 295 22.30 30.08 -27.35
N ALA A 296 20.97 30.13 -27.25
CA ALA A 296 20.26 31.38 -27.34
C ALA A 296 20.69 32.17 -26.10
N ALA A 297 21.27 33.36 -26.32
CA ALA A 297 21.72 34.23 -25.25
C ALA A 297 20.62 34.36 -24.20
N ALA A 298 20.94 34.00 -22.96
CA ALA A 298 19.98 34.09 -21.87
C ALA A 298 19.61 35.56 -21.64
N ASP A 299 18.33 35.89 -21.80
CA ASP A 299 17.79 37.16 -21.33
C ASP A 299 18.09 37.29 -19.83
N GLN A 300 18.80 38.36 -19.45
CA GLN A 300 19.20 38.69 -18.07
C GLN A 300 18.01 39.18 -17.22
N GLY A 301 16.81 38.63 -17.44
CA GLY A 301 15.60 38.94 -16.70
C GLY A 301 15.42 37.98 -15.52
N ALA A 302 15.36 38.53 -14.30
CA ALA A 302 15.13 37.77 -13.08
C ALA A 302 13.71 37.14 -13.04
N CYS A 303 13.53 35.95 -13.61
CA CYS A 303 12.38 35.07 -13.36
C CYS A 303 12.69 33.61 -13.75
N ALA A 304 13.47 32.91 -12.91
CA ALA A 304 13.52 31.46 -12.96
C ALA A 304 12.34 30.86 -12.17
N PRO A 305 11.51 29.95 -12.73
CA PRO A 305 10.37 29.38 -12.00
C PRO A 305 10.85 28.38 -10.92
N TRP A 306 10.33 28.50 -9.69
CA TRP A 306 10.72 27.67 -8.54
C TRP A 306 10.01 26.30 -8.45
N THR A 307 9.39 25.80 -9.53
CA THR A 307 8.67 24.50 -9.50
C THR A 307 9.02 23.60 -10.69
N ARG A 308 9.11 22.28 -10.44
CA ARG A 308 9.51 21.25 -11.42
C ARG A 308 8.40 20.86 -12.41
N GLY A 309 7.32 21.64 -12.51
CA GLY A 309 6.21 21.37 -13.42
C GLY A 309 6.22 22.36 -14.57
N ASN A 310 6.63 21.92 -15.76
CA ASN A 310 6.45 22.72 -16.97
C ASN A 310 4.98 22.60 -17.41
N ASN A 311 4.11 23.47 -16.90
CA ASN A 311 2.71 23.53 -17.30
C ASN A 311 2.53 24.65 -18.33
N CYS A 312 2.89 24.37 -19.58
CA CYS A 312 2.47 25.17 -20.71
C CYS A 312 1.58 24.27 -21.59
N PRO A 313 0.29 24.61 -21.82
CA PRO A 313 -0.53 23.85 -22.76
C PRO A 313 0.04 24.04 -24.17
N LEU A 314 0.19 22.94 -24.90
CA LEU A 314 0.64 22.96 -26.30
C LEU A 314 -0.43 23.66 -27.13
N ALA A 315 -0.08 24.79 -27.74
CA ALA A 315 -0.83 25.32 -28.86
C ALA A 315 -0.74 24.31 -30.02
N GLU A 316 -1.89 23.90 -30.51
CA GLU A 316 -2.05 23.07 -31.71
C GLU A 316 -1.31 23.69 -32.89
N ASN A 317 -0.58 22.88 -33.67
CA ASN A 317 -0.51 22.97 -35.13
C ASN A 317 0.25 21.77 -35.75
N PHE A 318 -0.54 20.93 -36.43
CA PHE A 318 -0.34 20.14 -37.67
C PHE A 318 0.99 19.41 -38.02
N GLU A 319 0.81 18.09 -38.18
CA GLU A 319 1.35 17.14 -39.19
C GLU A 319 2.78 16.55 -39.06
N PRO A 320 3.01 15.30 -39.58
CA PRO A 320 3.88 14.31 -38.95
C PRO A 320 5.15 13.98 -39.72
N THR A 321 6.20 13.52 -39.01
CA THR A 321 7.14 12.52 -39.55
C THR A 321 7.89 11.83 -38.41
N ARG A 322 7.92 10.49 -38.41
CA ARG A 322 8.76 9.67 -37.53
C ARG A 322 9.64 8.78 -38.40
N GLU A 323 10.94 9.01 -38.38
CA GLU A 323 11.92 8.00 -38.76
C GLU A 323 12.56 7.41 -37.51
N ARG A 324 12.70 6.08 -37.50
CA ARG A 324 13.53 5.32 -36.56
C ARG A 324 14.92 5.19 -37.15
N GLN A 325 15.96 5.48 -36.38
CA GLN A 325 17.26 4.87 -36.60
C GLN A 325 17.62 4.01 -35.40
N ILE A 326 17.96 2.75 -35.73
CA ILE A 326 18.49 1.73 -34.84
C ILE A 326 20.00 1.73 -35.06
N SER A 327 20.77 1.75 -33.98
CA SER A 327 22.10 1.16 -33.91
C SER A 327 22.25 0.38 -32.61
#